data_AF-A0A9D8NAM6-F1
#
_entry.id   AF-A0A9D8NAM6-F1
#
_cell.length_a   1.000
_cell.length_b   1.000
_cell.length_c   1.000
_cell.angle_alpha   90.00
_cell.angle_beta   90.00
_cell.angle_gamma   90.00
#
_symmetry.space_group_name_H-M   'P 1'
#
loop_
_entity.id
_entity.type
_entity.pdbx_description
1 polymer ?
#
loop_
_entity_poly.entity_id
_entity_poly.type
_entity_poly.pdbx_seq_one_letter_code
_entity_poly.pdbx_strand_id
1 'polypeptide(L)'
;MADNYLERRAEELRASGRMVVRRNTPSLDTLLLRNRSHRGFDKSYVVAMRQLEAIVSVAGKIPSSKNGQPFRFKLLDAASGGEDFCRFLHLGAMLPELKLPLAGTEPQAFIVVCSAVPESPSVDIDLGIALQSMALKAVEIGLNALIVRAFDRQEVKDALGLPLEPFAVLAIGKGTDRIELTDVPEGADLRYYRKNGVHYVPKIRVEDLIL
;
A
#
# COMPACT_ATOMS: atom_id res chain seq x y z
N MET A 1 -9.42 45.75 17.59
CA MET A 1 -10.37 44.79 18.19
C MET A 1 -10.22 43.48 17.44
N ALA A 2 -9.70 42.44 18.11
CA ALA A 2 -9.47 41.14 17.48
C ALA A 2 -10.83 40.47 17.20
N ASP A 3 -11.03 40.05 15.96
CA ASP A 3 -12.29 39.50 15.47
C ASP A 3 -12.54 38.12 16.06
N ASN A 4 -13.63 37.98 16.81
CA ASN A 4 -14.02 36.79 17.54
C ASN A 4 -14.72 35.74 16.65
N TYR A 5 -14.24 35.60 15.41
CA TYR A 5 -14.85 34.76 14.37
C TYR A 5 -14.89 33.28 14.76
N LEU A 6 -13.82 32.78 15.38
CA LEU A 6 -13.71 31.38 15.78
C LEU A 6 -14.65 31.04 16.94
N GLU A 7 -14.83 31.95 17.89
CA GLU A 7 -15.75 31.76 19.02
C GLU A 7 -17.21 31.77 18.55
N ARG A 8 -17.58 32.73 17.69
CA ARG A 8 -18.93 32.80 17.10
C ARG A 8 -19.28 31.55 16.28
N ARG A 9 -18.35 31.05 15.47
CA ARG A 9 -18.56 29.83 14.67
C ARG A 9 -18.68 28.58 15.56
N ALA A 10 -17.96 28.53 16.68
CA ALA A 10 -18.07 27.44 17.64
C ALA A 10 -19.42 27.45 18.38
N GLU A 11 -19.93 28.63 18.72
CA GLU A 11 -21.27 28.82 19.29
C GLU A 11 -22.37 28.45 18.29
N GLU A 12 -22.27 28.86 17.03
CA GLU A 12 -23.20 28.48 15.95
C GLU A 12 -23.24 26.95 15.75
N LEU A 13 -22.09 26.29 15.76
CA LEU A 13 -22.01 24.83 15.65
C LEU A 13 -22.65 24.12 16.84
N ARG A 14 -22.42 24.61 18.07
CA ARG A 14 -23.06 24.09 19.29
C ARG A 14 -24.57 24.31 19.28
N ALA A 15 -25.03 25.48 18.83
CA ALA A 15 -26.45 25.83 18.73
C ALA A 15 -27.18 25.03 17.64
N SER A 16 -26.49 24.62 16.57
CA SER A 16 -27.08 23.90 15.45
C SER A 16 -27.41 22.42 15.72
N GLY A 17 -27.05 21.87 16.89
CA GLY A 17 -27.24 20.45 17.21
C GLY A 17 -26.49 19.48 16.29
N ARG A 18 -25.60 20.00 15.41
CA ARG A 18 -24.76 19.17 14.54
C ARG A 18 -23.73 18.44 15.39
N MET A 19 -23.87 17.12 15.48
CA MET A 19 -22.85 16.24 16.02
C MET A 19 -21.52 16.53 15.29
N VAL A 20 -20.54 17.06 16.02
CA VAL A 20 -19.17 17.17 15.51
C VAL A 20 -18.62 15.75 15.42
N VAL A 21 -18.75 15.14 14.25
CA VAL A 21 -18.04 13.89 13.95
C VAL A 21 -16.56 14.25 13.93
N ARG A 22 -15.85 14.02 15.03
CA ARG A 22 -14.39 14.05 15.06
C ARG A 22 -13.91 12.95 14.10
N ARG A 23 -13.60 13.33 12.86
CA ARG A 23 -12.75 12.52 11.99
C ARG A 23 -11.35 12.58 12.58
N ASN A 24 -11.05 11.67 13.50
CA ASN A 24 -9.69 11.49 13.95
C ASN A 24 -8.90 10.92 12.77
N THR A 25 -8.05 11.74 12.17
CA THR A 25 -7.02 11.26 11.24
C THR A 25 -6.17 10.23 12.00
N PRO A 26 -5.94 9.03 11.45
CA PRO A 26 -5.11 8.02 12.12
C PRO A 26 -3.70 8.58 12.38
N SER A 27 -3.11 8.24 13.53
CA SER A 27 -1.71 8.56 13.79
C SER A 27 -0.80 7.80 12.83
N LEU A 28 0.45 8.26 12.67
CA LEU A 28 1.45 7.53 11.90
C LEU A 28 1.61 6.09 12.44
N ASP A 29 1.68 5.90 13.76
CA ASP A 29 1.76 4.57 14.37
C ASP A 29 0.57 3.69 14.00
N THR A 30 -0.64 4.26 13.98
CA THR A 30 -1.84 3.55 13.55
C THR A 30 -1.72 3.09 12.09
N LEU A 31 -1.23 3.96 11.21
CA LEU A 31 -1.02 3.62 9.80
C LEU A 31 0.06 2.56 9.64
N LEU A 32 1.18 2.67 10.34
CA LEU A 32 2.29 1.71 10.29
C LEU A 32 1.89 0.33 10.80
N LEU A 33 1.11 0.26 11.88
CA LEU A 33 0.59 -1.00 12.42
C LEU A 33 -0.41 -1.66 11.47
N ARG A 34 -1.32 -0.87 10.87
CA ARG A 34 -2.34 -1.36 9.94
C ARG A 34 -1.81 -1.68 8.54
N ASN A 35 -0.72 -1.04 8.11
CA ASN A 35 -0.11 -1.28 6.80
C ASN A 35 0.61 -2.64 6.76
N ARG A 36 -0.16 -3.70 6.56
CA ARG A 36 0.33 -5.08 6.41
C ARG A 36 0.17 -5.54 4.96
N SER A 37 0.99 -6.51 4.56
CA SER A 37 1.00 -7.06 3.20
C SER A 37 -0.16 -8.05 2.99
N HIS A 38 -1.32 -7.53 2.57
CA HIS A 38 -2.50 -8.34 2.28
C HIS A 38 -2.34 -9.09 0.96
N ARG A 39 -2.56 -10.40 0.97
CA ARG A 39 -2.50 -11.28 -0.21
C ARG A 39 -3.86 -11.80 -0.62
N GLY A 40 -4.92 -11.52 0.14
CA GLY A 40 -6.32 -11.71 -0.23
C GLY A 40 -7.12 -10.42 -0.14
N PHE A 41 -8.02 -10.22 -1.10
CA PHE A 41 -8.85 -9.03 -1.23
C PHE A 41 -10.33 -9.39 -1.46
N ASP A 42 -11.23 -8.54 -0.96
CA ASP A 42 -12.67 -8.67 -1.12
C ASP A 42 -13.09 -8.18 -2.52
N LYS A 43 -13.50 -9.12 -3.38
CA LYS A 43 -13.92 -8.85 -4.76
C LYS A 43 -15.25 -8.11 -4.87
N SER A 44 -16.05 -8.05 -3.79
CA SER A 44 -17.29 -7.27 -3.79
C SER A 44 -17.01 -5.76 -3.70
N TYR A 45 -15.82 -5.38 -3.23
CA TYR A 45 -15.41 -3.99 -3.14
C TYR A 45 -14.70 -3.55 -4.43
N VAL A 46 -15.32 -2.63 -5.16
CA VAL A 46 -14.72 -2.01 -6.35
C VAL A 46 -13.82 -0.84 -5.94
N VAL A 47 -12.51 -0.97 -6.16
CA VAL A 47 -11.57 0.15 -6.03
C VAL A 47 -11.80 1.12 -7.18
N ALA A 48 -12.24 2.33 -6.88
CA ALA A 48 -12.46 3.35 -7.90
C ALA A 48 -11.13 3.96 -8.37
N MET A 49 -11.03 4.32 -9.65
CA MET A 49 -9.84 4.96 -10.23
C MET A 49 -9.35 6.18 -9.41
N ARG A 50 -10.26 7.03 -8.95
CA ARG A 50 -9.96 8.17 -8.07
C ARG A 50 -9.22 7.79 -6.78
N GLN A 51 -9.40 6.56 -6.28
CA GLN A 51 -8.68 6.07 -5.09
C GLN A 51 -7.23 5.72 -5.46
N LEU A 52 -6.99 5.12 -6.63
CA LEU A 52 -5.65 4.85 -7.16
C LEU A 52 -4.90 6.17 -7.43
N GLU A 53 -5.57 7.15 -8.03
CA GLU A 53 -5.03 8.50 -8.24
C GLU A 53 -4.68 9.19 -6.90
N ALA A 54 -5.56 9.08 -5.91
CA ALA A 54 -5.31 9.63 -4.58
C ALA A 54 -4.09 8.97 -3.90
N ILE A 55 -3.89 7.66 -4.11
CA ILE A 55 -2.70 6.94 -3.64
C ILE A 55 -1.45 7.45 -4.35
N VAL A 56 -1.45 7.52 -5.68
CA VAL A 56 -0.29 7.99 -6.46
C VAL A 56 0.04 9.45 -6.21
N SER A 57 -0.94 10.29 -5.82
CA SER A 57 -0.72 11.71 -5.55
C SER A 57 0.33 11.99 -4.46
N VAL A 58 0.69 11.00 -3.63
CA VAL A 58 1.80 11.14 -2.66
C VAL A 58 3.15 11.30 -3.33
N ALA A 59 3.33 10.79 -4.55
CA ALA A 59 4.59 10.89 -5.29
C ALA A 59 5.01 12.35 -5.54
N GLY A 60 4.05 13.27 -5.62
CA GLY A 60 4.31 14.72 -5.73
C GLY A 60 4.63 15.42 -4.41
N LYS A 61 4.68 14.70 -3.28
CA LYS A 61 4.86 15.26 -1.92
C LYS A 61 6.08 14.69 -1.20
N ILE A 62 6.63 13.59 -1.69
CA ILE A 62 7.74 12.86 -1.06
C ILE A 62 9.09 13.29 -1.65
N PRO A 63 10.18 13.17 -0.89
CA PRO A 63 11.51 13.43 -1.41
C PRO A 63 11.92 12.40 -2.46
N SER A 64 12.87 12.78 -3.31
CA SER A 64 13.65 11.89 -4.17
C SER A 64 15.09 12.37 -4.27
N SER A 65 16.03 11.48 -4.56
CA SER A 65 17.44 11.81 -4.73
C SER A 65 17.61 12.92 -5.76
N LYS A 66 18.29 14.01 -5.37
CA LYS A 66 18.47 15.23 -6.19
C LYS A 66 17.15 15.79 -6.75
N ASN A 67 16.02 15.50 -6.11
CA ASN A 67 14.67 15.81 -6.59
C ASN A 67 14.34 15.24 -7.99
N GLY A 68 14.95 14.10 -8.36
CA GLY A 68 14.88 13.53 -9.70
C GLY A 68 13.51 12.97 -10.11
N GLN A 69 12.63 12.68 -9.15
CA GLN A 69 11.25 12.20 -9.37
C GLN A 69 11.16 11.12 -10.48
N PRO A 70 11.88 9.99 -10.31
CA PRO A 70 12.17 9.08 -11.42
C PRO A 70 10.96 8.26 -11.90
N PHE A 71 9.87 8.20 -11.13
CA PHE A 71 8.80 7.23 -11.39
C PHE A 71 7.62 7.79 -12.20
N ARG A 72 7.00 6.89 -12.96
CA ARG A 72 5.71 7.06 -13.63
C ARG A 72 4.80 5.88 -13.24
N PHE A 73 3.50 6.06 -13.33
CA PHE A 73 2.54 5.11 -12.77
C PHE A 73 1.49 4.73 -13.82
N LYS A 74 1.27 3.42 -14.00
CA LYS A 74 0.12 2.88 -14.73
C LYS A 74 -0.88 2.39 -13.70
N LEU A 75 -2.10 2.94 -13.76
CA LEU A 75 -3.21 2.55 -12.88
C LEU A 75 -4.07 1.52 -13.60
N LEU A 76 -4.44 0.48 -12.88
CA LEU A 76 -5.36 -0.56 -13.33
C LEU A 76 -6.42 -0.74 -12.25
N ASP A 77 -7.68 -0.61 -12.61
CA ASP A 77 -8.83 -1.10 -11.85
C ASP A 77 -9.42 -2.32 -12.57
N ALA A 78 -10.50 -2.89 -12.02
CA ALA A 78 -11.14 -4.06 -12.61
C ALA A 78 -11.53 -3.82 -14.08
N ALA A 79 -12.08 -2.64 -14.38
CA ALA A 79 -12.56 -2.28 -15.72
C ALA A 79 -11.44 -2.01 -16.73
N SER A 80 -10.23 -1.69 -16.27
CA SER A 80 -9.08 -1.38 -17.12
C SER A 80 -8.04 -2.51 -17.19
N GLY A 81 -8.44 -3.74 -16.85
CA GLY A 81 -7.62 -4.95 -17.02
C GLY A 81 -6.99 -5.48 -15.73
N GLY A 82 -7.41 -4.98 -14.56
CA GLY A 82 -6.93 -5.47 -13.27
C GLY A 82 -7.32 -6.92 -12.98
N GLU A 83 -8.47 -7.41 -13.45
CA GLU A 83 -8.94 -8.77 -13.16
C GLU A 83 -7.96 -9.86 -13.62
N ASP A 84 -7.33 -9.66 -14.78
CA ASP A 84 -6.37 -10.60 -15.35
C ASP A 84 -4.93 -10.33 -14.92
N PHE A 85 -4.65 -9.17 -14.31
CA PHE A 85 -3.27 -8.73 -14.06
C PHE A 85 -2.56 -9.55 -12.99
N CYS A 86 -3.30 -10.11 -12.02
CA CYS A 86 -2.71 -10.87 -10.92
C CYS A 86 -1.90 -12.09 -11.39
N ARG A 87 -2.16 -12.63 -12.59
CA ARG A 87 -1.44 -13.79 -13.14
C ARG A 87 0.06 -13.54 -13.34
N PHE A 88 0.47 -12.28 -13.50
CA PHE A 88 1.87 -11.92 -13.69
C PHE A 88 2.66 -11.82 -12.37
N LEU A 89 1.97 -11.90 -11.22
CA LEU A 89 2.58 -11.71 -9.91
C LEU A 89 2.94 -13.04 -9.26
N HIS A 90 4.09 -13.08 -8.59
CA HIS A 90 4.51 -14.21 -7.76
C HIS A 90 4.34 -13.87 -6.28
N LEU A 91 3.36 -14.51 -5.63
CA LEU A 91 2.98 -14.20 -4.25
C LEU A 91 3.32 -15.36 -3.30
N GLY A 92 3.77 -15.02 -2.08
CA GLY A 92 3.87 -15.99 -0.99
C GLY A 92 5.09 -16.91 -1.07
N ALA A 93 6.25 -16.41 -1.49
CA ALA A 93 7.47 -17.22 -1.64
C ALA A 93 7.85 -18.06 -0.40
N MET A 94 7.52 -17.61 0.83
CA MET A 94 7.80 -18.35 2.07
C MET A 94 6.64 -19.28 2.51
N LEU A 95 5.60 -19.40 1.70
CA LEU A 95 4.45 -20.30 1.87
C LEU A 95 4.31 -21.17 0.60
N PRO A 96 5.34 -21.92 0.19
CA PRO A 96 5.34 -22.68 -1.06
C PRO A 96 4.23 -23.74 -1.14
N GLU A 97 3.70 -24.17 0.00
CA GLU A 97 2.57 -25.10 0.11
C GLU A 97 1.21 -24.45 -0.21
N LEU A 98 1.14 -23.12 -0.29
CA LEU A 98 -0.08 -22.36 -0.59
C LEU A 98 0.00 -21.67 -1.94
N LYS A 99 -1.04 -21.87 -2.75
CA LYS A 99 -1.28 -21.03 -3.93
C LYS A 99 -1.93 -19.72 -3.48
N LEU A 100 -1.16 -18.63 -3.49
CA LEU A 100 -1.63 -17.28 -3.20
C LEU A 100 -1.74 -16.42 -4.47
N PRO A 101 -2.74 -15.52 -4.58
CA PRO A 101 -3.85 -15.31 -3.65
C PRO A 101 -4.77 -16.55 -3.55
N LEU A 102 -5.55 -16.69 -2.48
CA LEU A 102 -6.54 -17.77 -2.40
C LEU A 102 -7.61 -17.52 -3.46
N ALA A 103 -8.14 -18.60 -4.05
CA ALA A 103 -9.16 -18.51 -5.09
C ALA A 103 -10.36 -17.65 -4.62
N GLY A 104 -10.75 -16.68 -5.44
CA GLY A 104 -11.83 -15.74 -5.12
C GLY A 104 -11.42 -14.57 -4.23
N THR A 105 -10.13 -14.44 -3.92
CA THR A 105 -9.57 -13.29 -3.18
C THR A 105 -8.50 -12.54 -3.98
N GLU A 106 -8.49 -12.71 -5.30
CA GLU A 106 -7.53 -12.05 -6.17
C GLU A 106 -7.71 -10.52 -6.13
N PRO A 107 -6.61 -9.73 -6.05
CA PRO A 107 -6.71 -8.30 -6.25
C PRO A 107 -7.17 -7.97 -7.66
N GLN A 108 -8.00 -6.91 -7.78
CA GLN A 108 -8.51 -6.42 -9.06
C GLN A 108 -8.05 -4.99 -9.37
N ALA A 109 -7.23 -4.38 -8.50
CA ALA A 109 -6.70 -3.04 -8.72
C ALA A 109 -5.21 -2.97 -8.40
N PHE A 110 -4.47 -2.26 -9.25
CA PHE A 110 -3.02 -2.22 -9.23
C PHE A 110 -2.48 -0.83 -9.57
N ILE A 111 -1.32 -0.53 -9.02
CA ILE A 111 -0.46 0.58 -9.41
C ILE A 111 0.87 -0.03 -9.86
N VAL A 112 1.15 0.02 -11.16
CA VAL A 112 2.43 -0.41 -11.71
C VAL A 112 3.37 0.78 -11.72
N VAL A 113 4.45 0.70 -10.95
CA VAL A 113 5.48 1.72 -10.83
C VAL A 113 6.53 1.46 -11.91
N CYS A 114 6.68 2.40 -12.84
CA CYS A 114 7.67 2.36 -13.90
C CYS A 114 8.75 3.41 -13.64
N SER A 115 9.97 3.17 -14.11
CA SER A 115 11.07 4.15 -13.99
C SER A 115 11.38 4.82 -15.34
N ALA A 116 11.56 6.14 -15.30
CA ALA A 116 12.04 6.93 -16.44
C ALA A 116 13.58 6.95 -16.53
N VAL A 117 14.28 6.38 -15.53
CA VAL A 117 15.73 6.30 -15.45
C VAL A 117 16.18 4.87 -15.12
N PRO A 118 17.44 4.50 -15.41
CA PRO A 118 17.96 3.17 -15.05
C PRO A 118 17.91 2.88 -13.54
N GLU A 119 17.81 1.59 -13.21
CA GLU A 119 17.88 1.12 -11.82
C GLU A 119 19.26 1.43 -11.23
N SER A 120 19.28 1.96 -10.02
CA SER A 120 20.50 2.34 -9.30
C SER A 120 20.21 2.36 -7.79
N PRO A 121 21.22 2.30 -6.91
CA PRO A 121 21.00 2.30 -5.46
C PRO A 121 20.16 3.50 -4.98
N SER A 122 20.35 4.69 -5.55
CA SER A 122 19.53 5.86 -5.20
C SER A 122 18.09 5.74 -5.68
N VAL A 123 17.86 5.13 -6.85
CA VAL A 123 16.51 4.90 -7.38
C VAL A 123 15.80 3.83 -6.56
N ASP A 124 16.49 2.79 -6.09
CA ASP A 124 15.89 1.79 -5.18
C ASP A 124 15.48 2.41 -3.83
N ILE A 125 16.26 3.35 -3.29
CA ILE A 125 15.89 4.11 -2.08
C ILE A 125 14.63 4.92 -2.35
N ASP A 126 14.60 5.70 -3.44
CA ASP A 126 13.44 6.48 -3.83
C ASP A 126 12.21 5.59 -4.06
N LEU A 127 12.39 4.40 -4.64
CA LEU A 127 11.34 3.40 -4.84
C LEU A 127 10.75 2.96 -3.50
N GLY A 128 11.60 2.63 -2.52
CA GLY A 128 11.16 2.27 -1.17
C GLY A 128 10.33 3.36 -0.50
N ILE A 129 10.77 4.62 -0.60
CA ILE A 129 10.04 5.79 -0.07
C ILE A 129 8.66 5.88 -0.74
N ALA A 130 8.61 5.84 -2.07
CA ALA A 130 7.37 5.94 -2.83
C ALA A 130 6.38 4.82 -2.51
N LEU A 131 6.85 3.57 -2.51
CA LEU A 131 6.03 2.39 -2.23
C LEU A 131 5.45 2.44 -0.81
N GLN A 132 6.26 2.79 0.20
CA GLN A 132 5.79 2.90 1.58
C GLN A 132 4.77 4.03 1.75
N SER A 133 5.03 5.21 1.18
CA SER A 133 4.09 6.33 1.25
C SER A 133 2.75 6.02 0.57
N MET A 134 2.78 5.36 -0.59
CA MET A 134 1.56 4.92 -1.28
C MET A 134 0.78 3.88 -0.47
N ALA A 135 1.47 2.89 0.11
CA ALA A 135 0.83 1.89 0.96
C ALA A 135 0.18 2.50 2.20
N LEU A 136 0.85 3.46 2.87
CA LEU A 136 0.27 4.20 3.99
C LEU A 136 -0.94 5.04 3.56
N LYS A 137 -0.89 5.66 2.37
CA LYS A 137 -2.03 6.40 1.82
C LYS A 137 -3.22 5.49 1.52
N ALA A 138 -2.98 4.28 1.03
CA ALA A 138 -4.03 3.27 0.84
C ALA A 138 -4.72 2.96 2.18
N VAL A 139 -3.94 2.72 3.25
CA VAL A 139 -4.46 2.49 4.60
C VAL A 139 -5.23 3.68 5.15
N GLU A 140 -4.73 4.90 4.95
CA GLU A 140 -5.40 6.13 5.39
C GLU A 140 -6.82 6.25 4.78
N ILE A 141 -6.99 5.88 3.51
CA ILE A 141 -8.29 5.90 2.83
C ILE A 141 -9.11 4.60 3.02
N GLY A 142 -8.67 3.74 3.94
CA GLY A 142 -9.38 2.52 4.33
C GLY A 142 -9.18 1.34 3.39
N LEU A 143 -8.15 1.34 2.55
CA LEU A 143 -7.74 0.22 1.70
C LEU A 143 -6.49 -0.45 2.27
N ASN A 144 -6.04 -1.50 1.60
CA ASN A 144 -4.86 -2.28 1.94
C ASN A 144 -4.00 -2.43 0.69
N ALA A 145 -2.72 -2.71 0.89
CA ALA A 145 -1.77 -2.85 -0.20
C ALA A 145 -0.90 -4.10 -0.05
N LEU A 146 -0.39 -4.57 -1.19
CA LEU A 146 0.74 -5.49 -1.28
C LEU A 146 1.73 -4.95 -2.28
N ILE A 147 2.95 -4.70 -1.81
CA ILE A 147 4.08 -4.34 -2.65
C ILE A 147 4.69 -5.62 -3.21
N VAL A 148 4.82 -5.70 -4.53
CA VAL A 148 5.34 -6.85 -5.26
C VAL A 148 6.47 -6.41 -6.17
N ARG A 149 7.66 -7.00 -5.98
CA ARG A 149 8.79 -6.92 -6.93
C ARG A 149 9.04 -8.23 -7.68
N ALA A 150 8.43 -9.33 -7.23
CA ALA A 150 8.49 -10.63 -7.87
C ALA A 150 7.33 -10.76 -8.86
N PHE A 151 7.59 -10.40 -10.12
CA PHE A 151 6.67 -10.49 -11.24
C PHE A 151 7.47 -10.59 -12.54
N ASP A 152 6.85 -11.07 -13.61
CA ASP A 152 7.49 -11.08 -14.92
C ASP A 152 7.51 -9.65 -15.51
N ARG A 153 8.67 -8.99 -15.48
CA ARG A 153 8.80 -7.60 -15.94
C ARG A 153 8.51 -7.45 -17.43
N GLN A 154 8.95 -8.42 -18.25
CA GLN A 154 8.82 -8.33 -19.71
C GLN A 154 7.36 -8.60 -20.12
N GLU A 155 6.74 -9.65 -19.57
CA GLU A 155 5.32 -9.92 -19.84
C GLU A 155 4.42 -8.78 -19.37
N VAL A 156 4.68 -8.18 -18.20
CA VAL A 156 3.92 -7.01 -17.73
C VAL A 156 4.10 -5.82 -18.66
N LYS A 157 5.33 -5.55 -19.10
CA LYS A 157 5.63 -4.45 -20.02
C LYS A 157 4.89 -4.63 -21.33
N ASP A 158 4.92 -5.82 -21.91
CA ASP A 158 4.28 -6.13 -23.19
C ASP A 158 2.76 -6.14 -23.07
N ALA A 159 2.20 -6.80 -22.07
CA ALA A 159 0.76 -6.91 -21.86
C ALA A 159 0.07 -5.55 -21.64
N LEU A 160 0.77 -4.61 -21.01
CA LEU A 160 0.25 -3.27 -20.74
C LEU A 160 0.71 -2.21 -21.76
N GLY A 161 1.55 -2.58 -22.73
CA GLY A 161 2.15 -1.66 -23.69
C GLY A 161 2.93 -0.52 -23.01
N LEU A 162 3.68 -0.83 -21.95
CA LEU A 162 4.36 0.19 -21.16
C LEU A 162 5.56 0.77 -21.95
N PRO A 163 5.66 2.11 -22.03
CA PRO A 163 6.81 2.76 -22.68
C PRO A 163 8.08 2.73 -21.80
N LEU A 164 7.94 2.33 -20.53
CA LEU A 164 8.98 2.37 -19.51
C LEU A 164 9.07 1.03 -18.79
N GLU A 165 10.21 0.76 -18.16
CA GLU A 165 10.44 -0.48 -17.40
C GLU A 165 9.60 -0.51 -16.10
N PRO A 166 8.81 -1.57 -15.87
CA PRO A 166 8.11 -1.76 -14.60
C PRO A 166 9.09 -2.25 -13.51
N PHE A 167 9.10 -1.58 -12.35
CA PHE A 167 10.01 -1.86 -11.23
C PHE A 167 9.31 -2.56 -10.06
N ALA A 168 8.06 -2.19 -9.81
CA ALA A 168 7.25 -2.70 -8.72
C ALA A 168 5.76 -2.58 -9.06
N VAL A 169 4.96 -3.38 -8.38
CA VAL A 169 3.49 -3.33 -8.44
C VAL A 169 2.97 -3.17 -7.02
N LEU A 170 2.00 -2.28 -6.81
CA LEU A 170 1.12 -2.36 -5.64
C LEU A 170 -0.20 -3.00 -6.05
N ALA A 171 -0.57 -4.13 -5.44
CA ALA A 171 -1.95 -4.60 -5.46
C ALA A 171 -2.74 -3.86 -4.38
N ILE A 172 -3.93 -3.33 -4.71
CA ILE A 172 -4.73 -2.46 -3.87
C ILE A 172 -6.16 -3.01 -3.75
N GLY A 173 -6.73 -2.97 -2.55
CA GLY A 173 -8.13 -3.36 -2.33
C GLY A 173 -8.53 -3.36 -0.87
N LYS A 174 -9.71 -3.91 -0.57
CA LYS A 174 -10.10 -4.23 0.81
C LYS A 174 -9.51 -5.58 1.18
N GLY A 175 -8.54 -5.59 2.08
CA GLY A 175 -7.86 -6.82 2.49
C GLY A 175 -8.77 -7.74 3.30
N THR A 176 -8.70 -9.04 3.04
CA THR A 176 -9.47 -10.07 3.78
C THR A 176 -8.62 -10.87 4.77
N ASP A 177 -7.30 -10.77 4.68
CA ASP A 177 -6.41 -11.47 5.60
C ASP A 177 -6.50 -10.92 7.03
N ARG A 178 -6.49 -11.83 8.01
CA ARG A 178 -6.14 -11.51 9.39
C ARG A 178 -4.63 -11.63 9.56
N ILE A 179 -3.96 -10.53 9.87
CA ILE A 179 -2.50 -10.47 9.97
C ILE A 179 -2.11 -10.03 11.38
N GLU A 180 -1.21 -10.78 12.02
CA GLU A 180 -0.70 -10.50 13.37
C GLU A 180 0.83 -10.39 13.35
N LEU A 181 1.35 -9.45 14.13
CA LEU A 181 2.78 -9.30 14.34
C LEU A 181 3.19 -10.09 15.57
N THR A 182 4.36 -10.71 15.52
CA THR A 182 4.94 -11.42 16.66
C THR A 182 6.34 -10.92 16.89
N ASP A 183 6.59 -10.41 18.09
CA ASP A 183 7.93 -9.96 18.45
C ASP A 183 8.87 -11.14 18.66
N VAL A 184 10.05 -11.06 18.06
CA VAL A 184 11.11 -12.08 18.13
C VAL A 184 12.45 -11.41 18.44
N PRO A 185 13.38 -12.11 19.12
CA PRO A 185 14.72 -11.57 19.34
C PRO A 185 15.52 -11.51 18.03
N GLU A 186 16.63 -10.76 18.03
CA GLU A 186 17.62 -10.84 16.95
C GLU A 186 18.12 -12.28 16.74
N GLY A 187 18.33 -12.66 15.48
CA GLY A 187 18.77 -14.00 15.08
C GLY A 187 17.66 -15.06 14.98
N ALA A 188 16.42 -14.74 15.35
CA ALA A 188 15.27 -15.62 15.15
C ALA A 188 14.88 -15.78 13.66
N ASP A 189 14.11 -16.83 13.36
CA ASP A 189 13.54 -17.04 12.01
C ASP A 189 12.48 -15.98 11.69
N LEU A 190 12.70 -15.24 10.60
CA LEU A 190 11.82 -14.14 10.16
C LEU A 190 10.81 -14.57 9.08
N ARG A 191 10.78 -15.84 8.68
CA ARG A 191 9.80 -16.32 7.71
C ARG A 191 8.39 -16.14 8.26
N TYR A 192 7.55 -15.46 7.47
CA TYR A 192 6.13 -15.38 7.78
C TYR A 192 5.46 -16.75 7.60
N TYR A 193 4.43 -17.03 8.40
CA TYR A 193 3.72 -18.30 8.38
C TYR A 193 2.22 -18.11 8.51
N ARG A 194 1.43 -19.15 8.23
CA ARG A 194 -0.03 -19.16 8.48
C ARG A 194 -0.39 -20.25 9.48
N LYS A 195 -1.23 -19.91 10.46
CA LYS A 195 -1.77 -20.85 11.44
C LYS A 195 -3.21 -20.48 11.76
N ASN A 196 -4.12 -21.45 11.68
CA ASN A 196 -5.55 -21.26 11.99
C ASN A 196 -6.20 -20.06 11.24
N GLY A 197 -5.84 -19.87 9.97
CA GLY A 197 -6.35 -18.77 9.14
C GLY A 197 -5.73 -17.39 9.42
N VAL A 198 -4.78 -17.27 10.35
CA VAL A 198 -4.06 -16.04 10.66
C VAL A 198 -2.68 -16.06 10.00
N HIS A 199 -2.28 -14.94 9.40
CA HIS A 199 -0.94 -14.73 8.85
C HIS A 199 -0.05 -14.03 9.88
N TYR A 200 0.98 -14.71 10.34
CA TYR A 200 1.90 -14.19 11.35
C TYR A 200 3.16 -13.64 10.69
N VAL A 201 3.58 -12.45 11.13
CA VAL A 201 4.78 -11.78 10.63
C VAL A 201 5.72 -11.50 11.80
N PRO A 202 6.81 -12.28 11.93
CA PRO A 202 7.85 -12.00 12.92
C PRO A 202 8.45 -10.60 12.74
N LYS A 203 8.68 -9.90 13.86
CA LYS A 203 9.34 -8.60 13.92
C LYS A 203 10.41 -8.62 14.99
N ILE A 204 11.62 -8.21 14.63
CA ILE A 204 12.71 -8.03 15.60
C ILE A 204 12.27 -6.94 16.58
N ARG A 205 12.48 -7.19 17.87
CA ARG A 205 12.20 -6.24 18.94
C ARG A 205 12.99 -4.96 18.77
N VAL A 206 12.40 -3.83 19.16
CA VAL A 206 13.02 -2.51 18.93
C VAL A 206 14.33 -2.37 19.70
N GLU A 207 14.41 -2.91 20.91
CA GLU A 207 15.63 -2.94 21.72
C GLU A 207 16.79 -3.65 21.02
N ASP A 208 16.50 -4.67 20.21
CA ASP A 208 17.51 -5.43 19.47
C ASP A 208 17.89 -4.77 18.13
N LEU A 209 17.19 -3.69 17.71
CA LEU A 209 17.50 -2.93 16.49
C LEU A 209 18.43 -1.74 16.76
N ILE A 210 18.73 -1.43 18.03
CA ILE A 210 19.53 -0.29 18.47
C ILE A 210 20.91 -0.80 18.90
N LEU A 211 21.97 -0.17 18.39
CA LEU A 211 23.38 -0.49 18.71
C LEU A 211 23.90 0.30 19.90
#